data_AF-A0A971DN34-F1
#
_entry.id   AF-A0A971DN34-F1
#
_cell.length_a   1.000
_cell.length_b   1.000
_cell.length_c   1.000
_cell.angle_alpha   90.00
_cell.angle_beta   90.00
_cell.angle_gamma   90.00
#
_symmetry.space_group_name_H-M   'P 1'
#
loop_
_entity.id
_entity.type
_entity.pdbx_description
1 polymer ?
#
loop_
_entity_poly.entity_id
_entity_poly.type
_entity_poly.pdbx_seq_one_letter_code
_entity_poly.pdbx_strand_id
1 'polypeptide(L)' 'VTSGTISPVLKVGIGLGYVKPDCAKPGTPIYIDIRNKPIKAEVVKLPFRK' A
#
# COMPACT_ATOMS: atom_id res chain seq x y z
N VAL A 1 -4.40 -7.88 2.02
CA VAL A 1 -4.80 -6.48 2.30
C VAL A 1 -6.01 -6.54 3.23
N THR A 2 -5.97 -5.92 4.41
CA THR A 2 -7.06 -5.98 5.41
C THR A 2 -8.07 -4.85 5.24
N SER A 3 -7.65 -3.69 4.75
CA SER A 3 -8.54 -2.57 4.44
C SER A 3 -7.85 -1.64 3.43
N GLY A 4 -8.53 -1.32 2.33
CA GLY A 4 -8.05 -0.40 1.31
C GLY A 4 -9.09 0.69 1.08
N THR A 5 -8.68 1.95 1.16
CA THR A 5 -9.55 3.10 0.89
C THR A 5 -8.79 4.10 0.03
N ILE A 6 -9.45 4.68 -0.95
CA ILE A 6 -8.85 5.76 -1.72
C ILE A 6 -8.76 6.99 -0.83
N SER A 7 -7.55 7.56 -0.70
CA SER A 7 -7.41 8.82 0.03
C SER A 7 -7.90 9.96 -0.87
N PRO A 8 -8.99 10.66 -0.51
CA PRO A 8 -9.50 11.77 -1.32
C PRO A 8 -8.51 12.95 -1.37
N VAL A 9 -7.60 13.05 -0.40
CA VAL A 9 -6.61 14.13 -0.27
C VAL A 9 -5.40 13.88 -1.17
N LEU A 10 -4.87 12.66 -1.16
CA LEU A 10 -3.68 12.32 -1.93
C LEU A 10 -4.03 11.84 -3.36
N LYS A 11 -5.31 11.56 -3.65
CA LYS A 11 -5.78 10.86 -4.86
C LYS A 11 -5.06 9.53 -5.12
N VAL A 12 -4.39 8.98 -4.10
CA VAL A 12 -3.71 7.69 -4.13
C VAL A 12 -4.54 6.67 -3.35
N GLY A 13 -4.59 5.44 -3.85
CA GLY A 13 -5.16 4.31 -3.11
C GLY A 13 -4.25 3.93 -1.95
N ILE A 14 -4.74 4.06 -0.72
CA ILE A 14 -3.98 3.65 0.47
C ILE A 14 -4.60 2.36 1.00
N GLY A 15 -3.75 1.37 1.23
CA GLY A 15 -4.14 0.09 1.80
C GLY A 15 -3.29 -0.27 2.98
N LEU A 16 -3.92 -0.79 4.02
CA LEU A 16 -3.24 -1.48 5.10
C LEU A 16 -3.37 -2.99 4.85
N GLY A 17 -2.26 -3.68 4.99
CA GLY A 17 -2.21 -5.13 4.81
C GLY A 17 -1.00 -5.71 5.48
N TYR A 18 -1.13 -6.95 5.93
CA TYR A 18 0.00 -7.72 6.40
C TYR A 18 0.89 -8.10 5.22
N VAL A 19 2.16 -7.73 5.33
CA VAL A 19 3.26 -8.18 4.46
C VAL A 19 4.25 -8.93 5.31
N LYS A 20 5.00 -9.87 4.69
CA LYS A 20 6.09 -10.55 5.39
C LYS A 20 7.09 -9.52 5.93
N PRO A 21 7.71 -9.76 7.10
CA PRO A 21 8.67 -8.84 7.70
C PRO A 21 9.85 -8.52 6.77
N ASP A 22 10.25 -9.47 5.92
CA ASP A 22 11.27 -9.26 4.89
C ASP A 22 10.90 -8.16 3.87
N CYS A 23 9.60 -7.98 3.61
CA CYS A 23 9.06 -6.98 2.70
C CYS A 23 8.49 -5.76 3.43
N ALA A 24 8.66 -5.66 4.76
CA ALA A 24 8.18 -4.53 5.55
C ALA A 24 9.09 -3.29 5.47
N LYS A 25 10.18 -3.36 4.68
CA LYS A 25 11.09 -2.23 4.47
C LYS A 25 10.37 -1.12 3.69
N PRO A 26 10.39 0.14 4.19
CA PRO A 26 9.84 1.27 3.45
C PRO A 26 10.62 1.47 2.15
N GLY A 27 9.93 1.73 1.04
CA GLY A 27 10.48 1.83 -0.32
C GLY A 27 10.54 0.50 -1.08
N THR A 28 10.06 -0.61 -0.50
CA THR A 28 10.00 -1.89 -1.23
C THR A 28 8.81 -1.87 -2.20
N PRO A 29 9.04 -2.11 -3.51
CA PRO A 29 7.97 -2.29 -4.47
C PRO A 29 7.29 -3.65 -4.24
N ILE A 30 5.98 -3.62 -4.07
CA ILE A 30 5.11 -4.78 -3.92
C ILE A 30 4.09 -4.80 -5.06
N TYR A 31 3.66 -5.99 -5.46
CA TYR A 31 2.55 -6.14 -6.39
C TYR A 31 1.30 -6.54 -5.61
N ILE A 32 0.24 -5.75 -5.76
CA ILE A 32 -1.05 -6.00 -5.14
C ILE A 32 -2.02 -6.37 -6.26
N ASP A 33 -2.62 -7.54 -6.16
CA ASP A 33 -3.69 -7.94 -7.07
C ASP A 33 -5.01 -7.29 -6.65
N ILE A 34 -5.47 -6.34 -7.47
CA ILE A 34 -6.76 -5.68 -7.28
C ILE A 34 -7.64 -6.06 -8.47
N ARG A 35 -8.68 -6.88 -8.22
CA ARG A 35 -9.61 -7.34 -9.26
C ARG A 35 -8.89 -8.01 -10.46
N ASN A 36 -7.99 -8.95 -10.20
CA ASN A 36 -7.20 -9.65 -11.23
C ASN A 36 -6.23 -8.75 -12.03
N LYS A 37 -5.93 -7.54 -11.52
CA LYS A 37 -4.90 -6.67 -12.08
C LYS A 37 -3.77 -6.53 -11.07
N PRO A 38 -2.55 -6.99 -11.41
CA PRO A 38 -1.37 -6.75 -10.60
C PRO A 38 -0.99 -5.28 -10.71
N ILE A 39 -1.20 -4.52 -9.64
CA ILE A 39 -0.84 -3.11 -9.56
C ILE A 39 0.43 -3.00 -8.72
N LYS A 40 1.40 -2.21 -9.22
CA LYS A 40 2.58 -1.82 -8.44
C LYS A 40 2.16 -0.90 -7.30
N ALA A 41 2.58 -1.24 -6.09
CA ALA A 41 2.45 -0.42 -4.90
C ALA A 41 3.79 -0.37 -4.18
N GLU A 42 3.96 0.61 -3.31
CA GLU A 42 5.17 0.78 -2.51
C GLU A 42 4.82 0.77 -1.04
N VAL A 43 5.65 0.10 -0.24
CA VAL A 43 5.52 0.15 1.22
C VAL A 43 6.03 1.51 1.67
N VAL A 44 5.13 2.37 2.14
CA VAL A 44 5.47 3.68 2.69
C VAL A 44 5.36 3.69 4.21
N LYS A 45 6.31 4.34 4.89
CA LYS A 45 6.26 4.55 6.34
C LYS A 45 5.29 5.71 6.62
N LEU A 46 4.41 5.52 7.61
CA LEU A 46 3.57 6.60 8.17
C LEU A 46 4.45 7.76 8.70
N PRO A 47 4.00 9.02 8.66
CA PRO A 47 2.60 9.45 8.75
C PRO A 47 1.99 9.90 7.42
N PHE A 48 0.72 9.54 7.20
CA PHE A 48 -0.05 10.00 6.04
C PHE A 48 -0.53 11.47 6.17
N ARG A 49 -0.09 12.20 7.20
CA ARG A 49 -0.55 13.55 7.56
C ARG A 49 0.49 14.26 8.47
N LYS A 50 0.56 15.59 8.37
CA LYS A 50 1.10 16.46 9.42
C LYS A 50 -0.07 17.04 10.21
#